data_AF-A0A136JPU4-F1
#
_entry.id   AF-A0A136JPU4-F1
#
_cell.length_a   1.000
_cell.length_b   1.000
_cell.length_c   1.000
_cell.angle_alpha   90.00
_cell.angle_beta   90.00
_cell.angle_gamma   90.00
#
_symmetry.space_group_name_H-M   'P 1'
#
loop_
_entity.id
_entity.type
_entity.pdbx_description
1 polymer ?
#
loop_
_entity_poly.entity_id
_entity_poly.type
_entity_poly.pdbx_seq_one_letter_code
_entity_poly.pdbx_strand_id
1 'polypeptide(L)'
;RDLVRLSDTRETHDACQMGREERFFACNSALEVDLFGQINLEWQAGRPVSGVGGAPDFAAAGLASPGGRSITMLPANGKGRDDRPDRRTA
;
A
#
# COMPACT_ATOMS: atom_id res chain seq x y z
N ARG A 1 -29.89 3.33 11.41
CA ARG A 1 -29.17 3.16 10.13
C ARG A 1 -27.94 2.33 10.45
N ASP A 2 -27.71 1.24 9.73
CA ASP A 2 -26.47 0.48 9.90
C ASP A 2 -25.30 1.31 9.38
N LEU A 3 -24.38 1.63 10.29
CA LEU A 3 -23.19 2.44 9.99
C LEU A 3 -22.07 1.62 9.35
N VAL A 4 -22.19 0.29 9.39
CA VAL A 4 -21.17 -0.64 8.92
C VAL A 4 -21.85 -1.76 8.12
N ARG A 5 -21.36 -2.00 6.90
CA ARG A 5 -21.71 -3.14 6.07
C ARG A 5 -20.44 -3.90 5.72
N LEU A 6 -20.45 -5.21 5.90
CA LEU A 6 -19.40 -6.10 5.41
C LEU A 6 -19.77 -6.57 4.00
N SER A 7 -18.76 -6.63 3.13
CA SER A 7 -18.89 -7.06 1.73
C SER A 7 -17.74 -7.97 1.35
N ASP A 8 -17.89 -8.69 0.24
CA ASP A 8 -16.86 -9.55 -0.33
C ASP A 8 -15.61 -8.73 -0.74
N THR A 9 -14.43 -9.35 -0.72
CA THR A 9 -13.18 -8.70 -1.15
C THR A 9 -13.23 -8.28 -2.61
N ARG A 10 -13.92 -9.03 -3.48
CA ARG A 10 -14.13 -8.67 -4.89
C ARG A 10 -14.96 -7.39 -5.08
N GLU A 11 -15.72 -6.97 -4.07
CA GLU A 11 -16.44 -5.69 -4.08
C GLU A 11 -15.56 -4.60 -3.47
N THR A 12 -14.95 -4.87 -2.32
CA THR A 12 -14.20 -3.87 -1.55
C THR A 12 -12.78 -3.60 -2.06
N HIS A 13 -12.22 -4.48 -2.90
CA HIS A 13 -10.88 -4.37 -3.49
C HIS A 13 -10.92 -4.25 -5.03
N ASP A 14 -12.10 -4.04 -5.63
CA ASP A 14 -12.17 -3.73 -7.06
C ASP A 14 -11.71 -2.28 -7.29
N ALA A 15 -10.51 -2.13 -7.85
CA ALA A 15 -9.92 -0.83 -8.11
C ALA A 15 -10.74 0.03 -9.10
N CYS A 16 -11.44 -0.61 -10.06
CA CYS A 16 -12.30 0.12 -11.01
C CYS A 16 -13.55 0.66 -10.33
N GLN A 17 -14.10 -0.06 -9.36
CA GLN A 17 -15.25 0.40 -8.58
C GLN A 17 -14.85 1.50 -7.59
N MET A 18 -13.80 1.27 -6.80
CA MET A 18 -13.29 2.28 -5.86
C MET A 18 -12.85 3.57 -6.58
N GLY A 19 -12.20 3.44 -7.73
CA GLY A 19 -11.75 4.57 -8.53
C GLY A 19 -12.88 5.43 -9.12
N ARG A 20 -14.15 5.06 -8.99
CA ARG A 20 -15.28 5.92 -9.37
C ARG A 20 -15.66 6.92 -8.29
N GLU A 21 -15.26 6.68 -7.05
CA GLU A 21 -15.50 7.60 -5.94
C GLU A 21 -14.70 8.88 -6.15
N GLU A 22 -15.33 10.04 -6.05
CA GLU A 22 -14.63 11.32 -6.13
C GLU A 22 -13.74 11.52 -4.90
N ARG A 23 -12.53 12.06 -5.12
CA ARG A 23 -11.58 12.37 -4.04
C ARG A 23 -11.28 11.13 -3.18
N PHE A 24 -10.98 10.00 -3.82
CA PHE A 24 -10.52 8.79 -3.13
C PHE A 24 -9.02 8.91 -2.80
N PHE A 25 -8.68 8.85 -1.51
CA PHE A 25 -7.30 8.96 -1.03
C PHE A 25 -6.86 7.60 -0.48
N ALA A 26 -6.02 6.90 -1.25
CA ALA A 26 -5.39 5.67 -0.81
C ALA A 26 -4.15 6.00 0.01
N CYS A 27 -4.14 5.54 1.25
CA CYS A 27 -3.10 5.84 2.24
C CYS A 27 -2.48 4.52 2.71
N ASN A 28 -1.35 4.14 2.13
CA ASN A 28 -0.68 2.88 2.40
C ASN A 28 0.62 3.12 3.18
N SER A 29 0.95 2.23 4.12
CA SER A 29 2.24 2.25 4.82
C SER A 29 3.27 1.39 4.08
N ALA A 30 4.55 1.77 4.13
CA ALA A 30 5.65 0.97 3.63
C ALA A 30 6.74 0.73 4.69
N LEU A 31 7.52 -0.34 4.51
CA LEU A 31 8.71 -0.59 5.31
C LEU A 31 9.90 0.18 4.76
N GLU A 32 10.07 0.17 3.45
CA GLU A 32 11.12 0.87 2.72
C GLU A 32 10.68 1.20 1.30
N VAL A 33 11.34 2.19 0.73
CA VAL A 33 11.25 2.56 -0.68
C VAL A 33 12.67 2.72 -1.22
N ASP A 34 12.93 2.16 -2.39
CA ASP A 34 14.23 2.33 -3.06
C ASP A 34 14.28 3.56 -3.96
N LEU A 35 15.44 3.80 -4.57
CA LEU A 35 15.66 4.95 -5.46
C LEU A 35 14.92 4.84 -6.81
N PHE A 36 14.41 3.66 -7.16
CA PHE A 36 13.59 3.44 -8.34
C PHE A 36 12.09 3.58 -8.03
N GLY A 37 11.73 3.80 -6.75
CA GLY A 37 10.36 3.92 -6.30
C GLY A 37 9.67 2.59 -6.03
N GLN A 38 10.41 1.48 -5.97
CA GLN A 38 9.84 0.20 -5.56
C GLN A 38 9.55 0.23 -4.07
N ILE A 39 8.38 -0.27 -3.70
CA ILE A 39 7.88 -0.25 -2.32
C ILE A 39 7.92 -1.67 -1.78
N ASN A 40 8.58 -1.87 -0.64
CA ASN A 40 8.53 -3.12 0.10
C ASN A 40 7.55 -2.99 1.28
N LEU A 41 6.54 -3.86 1.29
CA LEU A 41 5.49 -3.93 2.30
C LEU A 41 5.66 -5.15 3.23
N GLU A 42 6.43 -6.13 2.81
CA GLU A 42 6.26 -7.51 3.25
C GLU A 42 7.42 -8.05 4.06
N TRP A 43 8.66 -7.62 3.80
CA TRP A 43 9.85 -8.25 4.36
C TRP A 43 10.74 -7.26 5.09
N GLN A 44 11.23 -7.66 6.26
CA GLN A 44 12.24 -6.89 7.00
C GLN A 44 13.20 -7.86 7.68
N ALA A 45 14.51 -7.63 7.56
CA ALA A 45 15.55 -8.45 8.21
C ALA A 45 15.40 -9.98 7.95
N GLY A 46 15.03 -10.35 6.73
CA GLY A 46 14.90 -11.75 6.31
C GLY A 46 13.67 -12.49 6.84
N ARG A 47 12.68 -11.78 7.41
CA ARG A 47 11.40 -12.36 7.85
C ARG A 47 10.21 -11.62 7.22
N PRO A 48 9.09 -12.32 6.94
CA PRO A 48 7.86 -11.67 6.54
C PRO A 48 7.23 -10.93 7.73
N VAL A 49 6.83 -9.70 7.49
CA VAL A 49 6.16 -8.78 8.43
C VAL A 49 4.71 -8.57 8.02
N SER A 50 4.40 -8.66 6.72
CA SER A 50 3.04 -8.60 6.19
C SER A 50 2.89 -9.47 4.93
N GLY A 51 1.68 -9.59 4.38
CA GLY A 51 1.44 -10.19 3.06
C GLY A 51 1.04 -9.13 2.04
N VAL A 52 1.06 -9.48 0.75
CA VAL A 52 0.73 -8.64 -0.42
C VAL A 52 -0.44 -7.68 -0.17
N GLY A 53 -1.52 -8.21 0.41
CA GLY A 53 -2.69 -7.42 0.79
C GLY A 53 -3.35 -6.72 -0.39
N GLY A 54 -4.16 -5.69 -0.10
CA GLY A 54 -4.88 -4.89 -1.09
C GLY A 54 -4.18 -3.60 -1.50
N ALA A 55 -3.00 -3.29 -0.96
CA ALA A 55 -2.35 -1.99 -1.16
C ALA A 55 -2.22 -1.60 -2.65
N PRO A 56 -1.89 -2.51 -3.60
CA PRO A 56 -1.89 -2.20 -5.02
C PRO A 56 -3.28 -1.82 -5.56
N ASP A 57 -4.34 -2.48 -5.11
CA ASP A 57 -5.73 -2.23 -5.55
C ASP A 57 -6.17 -0.81 -5.14
N PHE A 58 -5.91 -0.45 -3.87
CA PHE A 58 -6.20 0.89 -3.36
C PHE A 58 -5.35 1.95 -4.04
N ALA A 59 -4.06 1.68 -4.27
CA ALA A 59 -3.18 2.60 -4.98
C ALA A 59 -3.66 2.87 -6.41
N ALA A 60 -4.09 1.83 -7.13
CA ALA A 60 -4.67 1.95 -8.46
C ALA A 60 -5.98 2.76 -8.43
N ALA A 61 -6.85 2.50 -7.47
CA ALA A 61 -8.10 3.25 -7.29
C ALA A 61 -7.86 4.75 -7.01
N GLY A 62 -6.93 5.08 -6.11
CA GLY A 62 -6.59 6.46 -5.79
C GLY A 62 -6.01 7.24 -6.97
N LEU A 63 -5.28 6.56 -7.87
CA LEU A 63 -4.78 7.16 -9.12
C LEU A 63 -5.88 7.34 -10.17
N ALA A 64 -6.85 6.42 -10.24
CA ALA A 64 -7.96 6.48 -11.19
C ALA A 64 -9.07 7.46 -10.79
N SER A 65 -9.20 7.75 -9.50
CA SER A 65 -10.26 8.60 -8.94
C SER A 65 -10.19 10.06 -9.37
N PRO A 66 -11.32 10.69 -9.76
CA PRO A 66 -11.39 12.13 -10.00
C PRO A 66 -10.99 12.93 -8.75
N GLY A 67 -9.84 13.61 -8.83
CA GLY A 67 -9.28 14.34 -7.70
C GLY A 67 -8.70 13.45 -6.59
N GLY A 68 -8.57 12.14 -6.82
CA GLY A 68 -8.00 11.17 -5.89
C GLY A 68 -6.47 11.24 -5.80
N ARG A 69 -5.91 10.52 -4.81
CA ARG A 69 -4.46 10.41 -4.58
C ARG A 69 -4.10 9.01 -4.11
N SER A 70 -2.92 8.55 -4.49
CA SER A 70 -2.24 7.42 -3.85
C SER A 70 -1.04 7.94 -3.07
N ILE A 71 -0.98 7.63 -1.78
CA ILE A 71 0.00 8.15 -0.83
C ILE A 71 0.64 6.97 -0.12
N THR A 72 1.95 6.81 -0.30
CA THR A 72 2.77 5.85 0.45
C THR A 72 3.48 6.58 1.59
N MET A 73 3.37 6.03 2.80
CA MET A 73 3.89 6.64 4.02
C MET A 73 4.87 5.69 4.71
N LEU A 74 6.02 6.22 5.08
CA LEU A 74 7.05 5.52 5.84
C LEU A 74 7.85 6.51 6.69
N PRO A 75 8.44 6.07 7.81
CA PRO A 75 9.42 6.88 8.52
C PRO A 75 10.59 7.25 7.61
N ALA A 76 11.05 8.50 7.68
CA ALA A 76 12.21 8.95 6.91
C ALA A 76 13.53 8.27 7.34
N ASN A 77 13.55 7.67 8.53
CA ASN A 77 14.67 6.93 9.08
C ASN A 77 14.25 5.49 9.43
N GLY A 78 15.13 4.53 9.15
CA GLY A 78 14.96 3.17 9.67
C GLY A 78 15.19 3.13 11.19
N LYS A 79 14.44 2.30 11.91
CA LYS A 79 14.83 1.88 13.27
C LYS A 79 16.14 1.10 13.13
N GLY A 80 17.27 1.73 13.48
CA GLY A 80 18.61 1.12 13.63
C GLY A 80 18.94 -0.02 12.67
N ARG A 81 19.61 0.29 11.55
CA ARG A 81 20.29 -0.65 10.63
C ARG A 81 20.67 -1.98 11.32
N ASP A 82 19.90 -3.05 11.13
CA ASP A 82 20.53 -4.34 10.90
C ASP A 82 20.76 -4.39 9.40
N ASP A 83 21.99 -4.08 9.04
CA ASP A 83 22.44 -3.64 7.74
C ASP A 83 22.50 -4.72 6.66
N ARG A 84 21.84 -5.85 6.89
CA ARG A 84 21.86 -6.91 5.89
C ARG A 84 21.01 -6.45 4.72
N PRO A 85 21.62 -6.18 3.54
CA PRO A 85 20.84 -5.88 2.36
C PRO A 85 19.87 -7.04 2.13
N ASP A 86 18.60 -6.73 1.87
CA ASP A 86 17.69 -7.71 1.31
C ASP A 86 18.32 -8.15 -0.03
N ARG A 87 18.71 -9.42 -0.12
CA ARG A 87 19.53 -9.96 -1.21
C ARG A 87 18.78 -10.04 -2.55
N ARG A 88 17.61 -9.42 -2.67
CA ARG A 88 16.72 -9.52 -3.83
C ARG A 88 16.32 -8.19 -4.47
N THR A 89 16.74 -7.05 -3.93
CA THR A 89 16.60 -5.72 -4.55
C THR A 89 17.88 -5.22 -5.24
N ALA A 90 18.87 -6.10 -5.43
CA ALA A 90 20.10 -5.83 -6.19
C ALA A 90 20.02 -6.38 -7.62
#